data_AF-A0A371IQ88-F1
#
_entry.id   AF-A0A371IQ88-F1
#
_cell.length_a   1.000
_cell.length_b   1.000
_cell.length_c   1.000
_cell.angle_alpha   90.00
_cell.angle_beta   90.00
_cell.angle_gamma   90.00
#
_symmetry.space_group_name_H-M   'P 1'
#
loop_
_entity.id
_entity.type
_entity.pdbx_description
1 polymer ?
#
loop_
_entity_poly.entity_id
_entity_poly.type
_entity_poly.pdbx_seq_one_letter_code
_entity_poly.pdbx_strand_id
1 'polypeptide(L)'
;MKKTIIVCMSMIISLIFVGCNSSGNKDTYTHTWDYETKEYKNMSVRDLVKVRDKLVDDNFKGLEKSDYELQTRQFLGKEDYQLVGFVNGLYSNMSEKNNLIKQIKMMKYLNYINYFINPGGEFISQTNISYQLNEFFTINKLWSEENKEKQCFKQDILIDNFEKIYEYTDLNKYRVFDLAFNGYNDSYRQLSVEEEADLLNRYKKLNDKKDDERLMDKKSGKNFYMPSTMCLKKEFESKLKESNLSESEKESIKSALELVNKGWS
;
A
#
# COMPACT_ATOMS: atom_id res chain seq x y z
N MET A 1 6.01 -41.03 -17.67
CA MET A 1 6.83 -39.80 -17.70
C MET A 1 5.91 -38.60 -17.53
N LYS A 2 6.07 -37.79 -16.48
CA LYS A 2 5.33 -36.53 -16.33
C LYS A 2 6.02 -35.46 -17.19
N LYS A 3 5.26 -34.69 -17.98
CA LYS A 3 5.76 -33.49 -18.68
C LYS A 3 5.43 -32.26 -17.84
N THR A 4 6.45 -31.58 -17.34
CA THR A 4 6.32 -30.27 -16.71
C THR A 4 5.98 -29.24 -17.78
N ILE A 5 4.93 -28.45 -17.59
CA ILE A 5 4.66 -27.26 -18.41
C ILE A 5 4.89 -26.05 -17.50
N ILE A 6 6.00 -25.34 -17.76
CA ILE A 6 6.26 -24.04 -17.16
C ILE A 6 5.50 -23.02 -18.01
N VAL A 7 4.55 -22.31 -17.41
CA VAL A 7 3.86 -21.18 -18.07
C VAL A 7 4.32 -19.89 -17.43
N CYS A 8 5.36 -19.29 -17.99
CA CYS A 8 5.67 -17.88 -17.74
C CYS A 8 4.61 -17.04 -18.47
N MET A 9 3.59 -16.55 -17.76
CA MET A 9 2.61 -15.62 -18.32
C MET A 9 2.96 -14.18 -17.94
N SER A 10 3.65 -13.50 -18.86
CA SER A 10 3.72 -12.05 -18.91
C SER A 10 2.32 -11.48 -19.20
N MET A 11 1.69 -10.83 -18.21
CA MET A 11 0.39 -10.18 -18.42
C MET A 11 0.56 -8.73 -18.88
N ILE A 12 0.40 -8.52 -20.19
CA ILE A 12 0.13 -7.22 -20.80
C ILE A 12 -1.39 -7.01 -20.74
N ILE A 13 -1.87 -5.93 -20.10
CA ILE A 13 -3.30 -5.56 -20.13
C ILE A 13 -3.46 -4.05 -20.35
N SER A 14 -4.21 -3.68 -21.38
CA SER A 14 -4.39 -2.31 -21.86
C SER A 14 -5.70 -1.65 -21.39
N LEU A 15 -5.61 -0.36 -21.02
CA LEU A 15 -6.59 0.72 -21.21
C LEU A 15 -8.10 0.49 -20.99
N ILE A 16 -8.72 1.29 -20.08
CA ILE A 16 -9.85 2.22 -20.39
C ILE A 16 -9.67 3.54 -19.58
N PHE A 17 -10.30 4.64 -20.04
CA PHE A 17 -10.08 6.06 -19.67
C PHE A 17 -11.21 6.70 -18.81
N VAL A 18 -11.05 8.03 -18.56
CA VAL A 18 -11.86 9.01 -17.77
C VAL A 18 -11.33 9.20 -16.33
N GLY A 19 -11.25 10.41 -15.74
CA GLY A 19 -11.69 11.76 -16.16
C GLY A 19 -10.90 12.90 -15.46
N CYS A 20 -11.49 14.10 -15.27
CA CYS A 20 -10.80 15.25 -14.62
C CYS A 20 -11.71 16.23 -13.83
N ASN A 21 -11.13 16.83 -12.77
CA ASN A 21 -11.27 18.22 -12.22
C ASN A 21 -11.46 18.23 -10.67
N SER A 22 -10.95 19.15 -9.83
CA SER A 22 -9.78 20.06 -9.78
C SER A 22 -9.90 20.96 -8.51
N SER A 23 -8.84 21.02 -7.68
CA SER A 23 -8.41 22.13 -6.77
C SER A 23 -9.35 22.81 -5.74
N GLY A 24 -8.91 22.89 -4.47
CA GLY A 24 -9.35 23.91 -3.48
C GLY A 24 -8.98 23.61 -2.01
N ASN A 25 -8.08 24.38 -1.39
CA ASN A 25 -7.62 24.18 0.00
C ASN A 25 -8.59 24.75 1.07
N LYS A 26 -8.88 23.97 2.14
CA LYS A 26 -8.47 24.25 3.54
C LYS A 26 -9.14 23.31 4.58
N ASP A 27 -8.31 22.59 5.32
CA ASP A 27 -8.44 22.15 6.72
C ASP A 27 -9.80 21.64 7.25
N THR A 28 -10.02 20.32 7.11
CA THR A 28 -10.26 19.42 8.25
C THR A 28 -10.11 17.97 7.79
N TYR A 29 -9.42 17.12 8.56
CA TYR A 29 -9.11 15.74 8.15
C TYR A 29 -10.32 14.81 8.23
N THR A 30 -11.14 14.84 7.18
CA THR A 30 -12.00 13.72 6.77
C THR A 30 -11.33 12.97 5.64
N HIS A 31 -10.94 11.70 5.85
CA HIS A 31 -10.52 10.81 4.75
C HIS A 31 -11.69 10.62 3.78
N THR A 32 -11.75 11.42 2.73
CA THR A 32 -12.78 11.33 1.70
C THR A 32 -12.45 10.19 0.73
N TRP A 33 -12.86 8.98 1.09
CA TRP A 33 -13.03 7.84 0.16
C TRP A 33 -14.12 8.09 -0.92
N ASP A 34 -14.51 9.35 -1.14
CA ASP A 34 -15.70 9.81 -1.85
C ASP A 34 -15.61 9.72 -3.38
N TYR A 35 -14.45 9.39 -3.95
CA TYR A 35 -14.28 9.41 -5.40
C TYR A 35 -15.21 8.43 -6.16
N GLU A 36 -15.77 7.43 -5.47
CA GLU A 36 -16.77 6.49 -6.02
C GLU A 36 -18.06 6.37 -5.19
N THR A 37 -18.36 7.28 -4.25
CA THR A 37 -19.54 7.06 -3.38
C THR A 37 -20.87 7.18 -4.11
N LYS A 38 -20.96 7.80 -5.29
CA LYS A 38 -22.26 7.98 -6.01
C LYS A 38 -23.01 6.67 -6.28
N GLU A 39 -22.32 5.57 -6.59
CA GLU A 39 -22.94 4.25 -6.83
C GLU A 39 -23.58 3.69 -5.54
N TYR A 40 -22.87 3.78 -4.41
CA TYR A 40 -23.21 3.10 -3.16
C TYR A 40 -23.93 3.97 -2.12
N LYS A 41 -23.81 5.30 -2.21
CA LYS A 41 -24.30 6.27 -1.22
C LYS A 41 -25.80 6.13 -0.97
N ASN A 42 -26.56 5.76 -1.99
CA ASN A 42 -28.01 5.57 -1.89
C ASN A 42 -28.45 4.10 -1.71
N MET A 43 -27.52 3.13 -1.80
CA MET A 43 -27.87 1.71 -1.59
C MET A 43 -28.16 1.39 -0.13
N SER A 44 -29.03 0.40 0.11
CA SER A 44 -29.24 -0.16 1.44
C SER A 44 -28.08 -1.09 1.83
N VAL A 45 -27.88 -1.33 3.13
CA VAL A 45 -26.91 -2.32 3.64
C VAL A 45 -27.14 -3.70 3.00
N ARG A 46 -28.40 -4.11 2.82
CA ARG A 46 -28.78 -5.38 2.19
C ARG A 46 -28.35 -5.45 0.73
N ASP A 47 -28.42 -4.35 -0.01
CA ASP A 47 -28.03 -4.34 -1.42
C ASP A 47 -26.51 -4.26 -1.59
N LEU A 48 -25.81 -3.58 -0.68
CA LEU A 48 -24.34 -3.60 -0.61
C LEU A 48 -23.81 -5.01 -0.31
N VAL A 49 -24.44 -5.75 0.61
CA VAL A 49 -24.11 -7.17 0.84
C VAL A 49 -24.24 -7.99 -0.45
N LYS A 50 -25.34 -7.86 -1.20
CA LYS A 50 -25.49 -8.55 -2.51
C LYS A 50 -24.42 -8.15 -3.52
N VAL A 51 -24.01 -6.89 -3.57
CA VAL A 51 -22.94 -6.42 -4.47
C VAL A 51 -21.60 -7.06 -4.09
N ARG A 52 -21.25 -7.06 -2.80
CA ARG A 52 -20.03 -7.71 -2.31
C ARG A 52 -20.04 -9.21 -2.61
N ASP A 53 -21.12 -9.89 -2.24
CA ASP A 53 -21.22 -11.35 -2.34
C ASP A 53 -21.13 -11.77 -3.82
N LYS A 54 -21.84 -11.07 -4.72
CA LYS A 54 -21.69 -11.30 -6.17
C LYS A 54 -20.25 -11.13 -6.66
N LEU A 55 -19.52 -10.10 -6.20
CA LEU A 55 -18.13 -9.90 -6.60
C LEU A 55 -17.23 -11.06 -6.14
N VAL A 56 -17.50 -11.64 -4.97
CA VAL A 56 -16.81 -12.85 -4.47
C VAL A 56 -17.20 -14.08 -5.29
N ASP A 57 -18.49 -14.27 -5.57
CA ASP A 57 -19.00 -15.37 -6.39
C ASP A 57 -18.40 -15.38 -7.80
N ASP A 58 -18.26 -14.20 -8.42
CA ASP A 58 -17.66 -14.05 -9.75
C ASP A 58 -16.17 -14.44 -9.77
N ASN A 59 -15.42 -14.33 -8.65
CA ASN A 59 -14.03 -14.82 -8.55
C ASN A 59 -13.94 -16.32 -8.35
N PHE A 60 -14.85 -16.91 -7.56
CA PHE A 60 -14.87 -18.33 -7.26
C PHE A 60 -15.66 -19.16 -8.29
N LYS A 61 -16.08 -18.53 -9.37
CA LYS A 61 -16.83 -19.14 -10.46
C LYS A 61 -16.03 -20.24 -11.16
N GLY A 62 -16.59 -21.45 -11.18
CA GLY A 62 -15.96 -22.63 -11.79
C GLY A 62 -15.23 -23.53 -10.81
N LEU A 63 -15.15 -23.17 -9.52
CA LEU A 63 -14.78 -24.11 -8.46
C LEU A 63 -15.87 -25.16 -8.24
N GLU A 64 -15.48 -26.33 -7.74
CA GLU A 64 -16.46 -27.31 -7.24
C GLU A 64 -17.18 -26.77 -6.01
N LYS A 65 -18.42 -27.24 -5.76
CA LYS A 65 -19.29 -26.68 -4.71
C LYS A 65 -18.64 -26.68 -3.32
N SER A 66 -17.95 -27.75 -2.95
CA SER A 66 -17.23 -27.85 -1.66
C SER A 66 -16.14 -26.80 -1.53
N ASP A 67 -15.39 -26.56 -2.61
CA ASP A 67 -14.26 -25.64 -2.63
C ASP A 67 -14.76 -24.19 -2.65
N TYR A 68 -15.80 -23.90 -3.43
CA TYR A 68 -16.51 -22.62 -3.40
C TYR A 68 -17.03 -22.29 -1.98
N GLU A 69 -17.69 -23.23 -1.29
CA GLU A 69 -18.21 -23.02 0.07
C GLU A 69 -17.08 -22.82 1.10
N LEU A 70 -15.95 -23.52 0.93
CA LEU A 70 -14.77 -23.38 1.78
C LEU A 70 -14.08 -22.02 1.56
N GLN A 71 -13.76 -21.68 0.32
CA GLN A 71 -13.09 -20.43 -0.07
C GLN A 71 -13.92 -19.22 0.34
N THR A 72 -15.22 -19.23 0.07
CA THR A 72 -16.15 -18.14 0.47
C THR A 72 -16.15 -17.95 1.99
N ARG A 73 -16.17 -19.03 2.77
CA ARG A 73 -16.11 -18.97 4.24
C ARG A 73 -14.76 -18.48 4.76
N GLN A 74 -13.67 -18.93 4.15
CA GLN A 74 -12.32 -18.52 4.50
C GLN A 74 -12.04 -17.05 4.12
N PHE A 75 -12.71 -16.52 3.10
CA PHE A 75 -12.52 -15.16 2.64
C PHE A 75 -13.46 -14.14 3.31
N LEU A 76 -14.75 -14.45 3.47
CA LEU A 76 -15.76 -13.57 4.11
C LEU A 76 -15.90 -13.78 5.62
N GLY A 77 -14.98 -14.51 6.26
CA GLY A 77 -14.99 -14.77 7.69
C GLY A 77 -14.60 -13.57 8.56
N LYS A 78 -14.60 -13.77 9.89
CA LYS A 78 -14.48 -12.72 10.91
C LYS A 78 -13.08 -12.55 11.50
N GLU A 79 -12.12 -13.41 11.18
CA GLU A 79 -10.74 -13.27 11.63
C GLU A 79 -10.04 -12.12 10.91
N ASP A 80 -8.99 -11.55 11.50
CA ASP A 80 -8.26 -10.36 11.01
C ASP A 80 -7.61 -10.54 9.63
N TYR A 81 -7.29 -11.77 9.24
CA TYR A 81 -6.79 -12.12 7.91
C TYR A 81 -7.88 -12.33 6.84
N GLN A 82 -9.15 -12.19 7.19
CA GLN A 82 -10.31 -12.41 6.31
C GLN A 82 -10.96 -11.06 5.97
N LEU A 83 -11.55 -10.90 4.79
CA LEU A 83 -12.00 -9.57 4.31
C LEU A 83 -12.95 -8.85 5.29
N VAL A 84 -13.91 -9.57 5.87
CA VAL A 84 -14.91 -8.98 6.77
C VAL A 84 -14.30 -8.68 8.14
N GLY A 85 -13.50 -9.59 8.70
CA GLY A 85 -12.78 -9.38 9.95
C GLY A 85 -11.74 -8.27 9.87
N PHE A 86 -10.88 -8.27 8.84
CA PHE A 86 -9.91 -7.21 8.54
C PHE A 86 -10.54 -5.82 8.52
N VAL A 87 -11.56 -5.62 7.67
CA VAL A 87 -12.17 -4.30 7.49
C VAL A 87 -12.90 -3.85 8.76
N ASN A 88 -13.65 -4.75 9.41
CA ASN A 88 -14.35 -4.39 10.64
C ASN A 88 -13.40 -4.19 11.84
N GLY A 89 -12.26 -4.88 11.86
CA GLY A 89 -11.23 -4.77 12.89
C GLY A 89 -10.47 -3.46 12.80
N LEU A 90 -9.89 -3.15 11.63
CA LEU A 90 -9.17 -1.90 11.38
C LEU A 90 -10.09 -0.68 11.45
N TYR A 91 -11.20 -0.73 10.72
CA TYR A 91 -12.13 0.39 10.60
C TYR A 91 -13.35 0.25 11.53
N SER A 92 -13.13 -0.23 12.76
CA SER A 92 -14.18 -0.41 13.79
C SER A 92 -15.03 0.84 14.06
N ASN A 93 -14.47 2.02 13.81
CA ASN A 93 -15.11 3.32 14.05
C ASN A 93 -15.94 3.81 12.85
N MET A 94 -15.89 3.12 11.71
CA MET A 94 -16.77 3.38 10.57
C MET A 94 -18.11 2.68 10.75
N SER A 95 -19.15 3.21 10.11
CA SER A 95 -20.46 2.55 10.08
C SER A 95 -20.40 1.24 9.27
N GLU A 96 -21.29 0.29 9.59
CA GLU A 96 -21.45 -0.97 8.84
C GLU A 96 -21.53 -0.74 7.32
N LYS A 97 -22.28 0.29 6.90
CA LYS A 97 -22.40 0.69 5.50
C LYS A 97 -21.05 1.11 4.89
N ASN A 98 -20.24 1.88 5.60
CA ASN A 98 -18.93 2.30 5.11
C ASN A 98 -17.93 1.14 5.08
N ASN A 99 -17.99 0.23 6.06
CA ASN A 99 -17.19 -1.01 6.04
C ASN A 99 -17.57 -1.89 4.84
N LEU A 100 -18.86 -2.07 4.54
CA LEU A 100 -19.30 -2.79 3.34
C LEU A 100 -18.82 -2.11 2.06
N ILE A 101 -18.86 -0.77 1.97
CA ILE A 101 -18.32 -0.05 0.81
C ILE A 101 -16.81 -0.28 0.66
N LYS A 102 -16.04 -0.25 1.76
CA LYS A 102 -14.59 -0.57 1.73
C LYS A 102 -14.34 -2.01 1.27
N GLN A 103 -15.11 -2.99 1.76
CA GLN A 103 -15.04 -4.39 1.30
C GLN A 103 -15.30 -4.48 -0.21
N ILE A 104 -16.39 -3.86 -0.71
CA ILE A 104 -16.74 -3.84 -2.13
C ILE A 104 -15.65 -3.21 -2.99
N LYS A 105 -15.05 -2.10 -2.55
CA LYS A 105 -13.95 -1.46 -3.30
C LYS A 105 -12.70 -2.34 -3.37
N MET A 106 -12.31 -2.98 -2.26
CA MET A 106 -11.22 -3.95 -2.26
C MET A 106 -11.52 -5.12 -3.20
N MET A 107 -12.78 -5.59 -3.27
CA MET A 107 -13.19 -6.59 -4.26
C MET A 107 -13.10 -6.08 -5.69
N LYS A 108 -13.66 -4.91 -6.02
CA LYS A 108 -13.54 -4.34 -7.38
C LYS A 108 -12.07 -4.19 -7.80
N TYR A 109 -11.18 -3.80 -6.88
CA TYR A 109 -9.75 -3.76 -7.13
C TYR A 109 -9.14 -5.14 -7.43
N LEU A 110 -9.44 -6.17 -6.62
CA LEU A 110 -8.99 -7.55 -6.86
C LEU A 110 -9.43 -8.10 -8.22
N ASN A 111 -10.71 -7.90 -8.57
CA ASN A 111 -11.26 -8.30 -9.86
C ASN A 111 -10.60 -7.54 -11.01
N TYR A 112 -10.29 -6.25 -10.84
CA TYR A 112 -9.59 -5.43 -11.83
C TYR A 112 -8.17 -5.91 -12.10
N ILE A 113 -7.40 -6.26 -11.07
CA ILE A 113 -6.06 -6.84 -11.23
C ILE A 113 -6.08 -8.33 -11.66
N ASN A 114 -7.27 -8.91 -11.86
CA ASN A 114 -7.50 -10.30 -12.28
C ASN A 114 -6.71 -11.33 -11.44
N TYR A 115 -6.56 -11.07 -10.15
CA TYR A 115 -5.74 -11.88 -9.26
C TYR A 115 -6.60 -12.90 -8.51
N PHE A 116 -6.21 -14.17 -8.53
CA PHE A 116 -6.94 -15.23 -7.82
C PHE A 116 -6.95 -14.95 -6.31
N ILE A 117 -8.16 -14.88 -5.72
CA ILE A 117 -8.32 -14.65 -4.29
C ILE A 117 -7.60 -15.74 -3.50
N ASN A 118 -6.59 -15.34 -2.72
CA ASN A 118 -5.99 -16.19 -1.71
C ASN A 118 -6.56 -15.79 -0.34
N PRO A 119 -7.36 -16.63 0.35
CA PRO A 119 -7.92 -16.27 1.66
C PRO A 119 -6.89 -16.33 2.81
N GLY A 120 -5.61 -16.53 2.51
CA GLY A 120 -4.55 -16.62 3.51
C GLY A 120 -4.02 -15.25 3.96
N GLY A 121 -4.07 -15.01 5.27
CA GLY A 121 -3.12 -14.17 6.01
C GLY A 121 -2.87 -12.79 5.41
N GLU A 122 -1.67 -12.64 4.84
CA GLU A 122 -1.13 -11.38 4.36
C GLU A 122 -1.87 -10.81 3.13
N PHE A 123 -2.60 -11.64 2.38
CA PHE A 123 -3.21 -11.24 1.11
C PHE A 123 -4.18 -10.07 1.23
N ILE A 124 -5.06 -10.06 2.23
CA ILE A 124 -6.02 -8.96 2.45
C ILE A 124 -5.28 -7.66 2.80
N SER A 125 -4.22 -7.76 3.61
CA SER A 125 -3.40 -6.61 3.99
C SER A 125 -2.70 -6.01 2.77
N GLN A 126 -1.96 -6.82 2.00
CA GLN A 126 -1.28 -6.37 0.77
C GLN A 126 -2.27 -5.82 -0.27
N THR A 127 -3.45 -6.45 -0.40
CA THR A 127 -4.55 -5.94 -1.24
C THR A 127 -4.99 -4.54 -0.80
N ASN A 128 -5.17 -4.31 0.51
CA ASN A 128 -5.55 -3.01 1.04
C ASN A 128 -4.46 -1.95 0.78
N ILE A 129 -3.19 -2.29 0.93
CA ILE A 129 -2.05 -1.42 0.63
C ILE A 129 -2.08 -1.01 -0.85
N SER A 130 -2.11 -1.99 -1.76
CA SER A 130 -2.07 -1.75 -3.21
C SER A 130 -3.30 -1.00 -3.73
N TYR A 131 -4.50 -1.31 -3.21
CA TYR A 131 -5.73 -0.57 -3.50
C TYR A 131 -5.61 0.92 -3.13
N GLN A 132 -5.12 1.22 -1.92
CA GLN A 132 -4.99 2.60 -1.44
C GLN A 132 -3.94 3.40 -2.20
N LEU A 133 -2.80 2.78 -2.50
CA LEU A 133 -1.76 3.38 -3.32
C LEU A 133 -2.28 3.65 -4.75
N ASN A 134 -3.00 2.69 -5.35
CA ASN A 134 -3.58 2.86 -6.68
C ASN A 134 -4.62 4.00 -6.72
N GLU A 135 -5.52 4.10 -5.73
CA GLU A 135 -6.42 5.26 -5.59
C GLU A 135 -5.64 6.57 -5.43
N PHE A 136 -4.63 6.60 -4.55
CA PHE A 136 -3.80 7.78 -4.30
C PHE A 136 -3.13 8.29 -5.59
N PHE A 137 -2.42 7.41 -6.30
CA PHE A 137 -1.73 7.76 -7.55
C PHE A 137 -2.71 8.21 -8.65
N THR A 138 -3.90 7.60 -8.70
CA THR A 138 -4.96 7.96 -9.65
C THR A 138 -5.53 9.35 -9.38
N ILE A 139 -5.94 9.63 -8.14
CA ILE A 139 -6.53 10.90 -7.74
C ILE A 139 -5.52 12.06 -7.88
N ASN A 140 -4.25 11.81 -7.56
CA ASN A 140 -3.18 12.80 -7.68
C ASN A 140 -2.57 12.89 -9.10
N LYS A 141 -3.08 12.10 -10.07
CA LYS A 141 -2.60 12.07 -11.47
C LYS A 141 -1.10 11.80 -11.61
N LEU A 142 -0.56 10.92 -10.77
CA LEU A 142 0.87 10.55 -10.75
C LEU A 142 1.23 9.45 -11.76
N TRP A 143 0.22 8.85 -12.41
CA TRP A 143 0.43 7.89 -13.49
C TRP A 143 0.97 8.56 -14.76
N SER A 144 2.15 8.14 -15.20
CA SER A 144 2.65 8.28 -16.57
C SER A 144 2.36 7.00 -17.35
N GLU A 145 2.48 7.02 -18.69
CA GLU A 145 2.29 5.79 -19.48
C GLU A 145 3.29 4.69 -19.08
N GLU A 146 4.56 5.04 -18.81
CA GLU A 146 5.61 4.08 -18.40
C GLU A 146 5.28 3.38 -17.07
N ASN A 147 4.85 4.15 -16.06
CA ASN A 147 4.65 3.62 -14.71
C ASN A 147 3.28 2.93 -14.57
N LYS A 148 2.30 3.31 -15.40
CA LYS A 148 0.98 2.69 -15.52
C LYS A 148 1.02 1.32 -16.21
N GLU A 149 1.82 1.14 -17.26
CA GLU A 149 2.02 -0.16 -17.91
C GLU A 149 2.59 -1.19 -16.93
N LYS A 150 3.60 -0.78 -16.15
CA LYS A 150 4.32 -1.63 -15.19
C LYS A 150 3.65 -1.72 -13.82
N GLN A 151 2.59 -0.94 -13.57
CA GLN A 151 1.95 -0.76 -12.26
C GLN A 151 2.94 -0.47 -11.12
N CYS A 152 4.01 0.28 -11.40
CA CYS A 152 5.13 0.51 -10.47
C CYS A 152 5.37 1.99 -10.21
N PHE A 153 6.12 2.36 -9.15
CA PHE A 153 6.49 3.75 -8.89
C PHE A 153 7.94 3.88 -8.43
N LYS A 154 8.76 4.53 -9.27
CA LYS A 154 10.14 4.91 -8.98
C LYS A 154 10.19 5.75 -7.69
N GLN A 155 11.29 5.60 -6.94
CA GLN A 155 11.43 6.17 -5.59
C GLN A 155 11.34 7.70 -5.56
N ASP A 156 11.72 8.39 -6.64
CA ASP A 156 11.57 9.85 -6.79
C ASP A 156 10.12 10.31 -6.57
N ILE A 157 9.15 9.72 -7.27
CA ILE A 157 7.73 10.05 -7.13
C ILE A 157 7.21 9.74 -5.71
N LEU A 158 7.73 8.68 -5.08
CA LEU A 158 7.36 8.26 -3.73
C LEU A 158 7.93 9.19 -2.65
N ILE A 159 9.18 9.63 -2.80
CA ILE A 159 9.85 10.60 -1.91
C ILE A 159 9.15 11.97 -2.02
N ASP A 160 8.89 12.45 -3.24
CA ASP A 160 8.21 13.73 -3.49
C ASP A 160 6.78 13.80 -2.92
N ASN A 161 6.14 12.65 -2.73
CA ASN A 161 4.78 12.54 -2.20
C ASN A 161 4.71 11.85 -0.83
N PHE A 162 5.84 11.65 -0.14
CA PHE A 162 5.95 10.90 1.12
C PHE A 162 4.89 11.30 2.15
N GLU A 163 4.79 12.59 2.47
CA GLU A 163 3.83 13.11 3.44
C GLU A 163 2.39 12.88 2.98
N LYS A 164 2.08 13.06 1.70
CA LYS A 164 0.73 12.87 1.15
C LYS A 164 0.31 11.40 1.10
N ILE A 165 1.23 10.49 0.81
CA ILE A 165 1.00 9.04 0.86
C ILE A 165 0.69 8.64 2.30
N TYR A 166 1.48 9.11 3.26
CA TYR A 166 1.18 8.92 4.68
C TYR A 166 -0.18 9.50 5.06
N GLU A 167 -0.51 10.73 4.64
CA GLU A 167 -1.77 11.39 4.97
C GLU A 167 -2.98 10.66 4.39
N TYR A 168 -2.90 10.21 3.12
CA TYR A 168 -4.02 9.59 2.40
C TYR A 168 -4.29 8.12 2.77
N THR A 169 -3.25 7.33 2.98
CA THR A 169 -3.36 5.87 3.25
C THR A 169 -3.50 5.56 4.74
N ASP A 170 -3.87 4.33 5.11
CA ASP A 170 -3.79 3.84 6.49
C ASP A 170 -2.38 3.34 6.90
N LEU A 171 -1.38 3.54 6.03
CA LEU A 171 -0.01 3.13 6.30
C LEU A 171 0.61 3.96 7.44
N ASN A 172 1.24 3.27 8.39
CA ASN A 172 2.17 3.91 9.31
C ASN A 172 3.40 4.43 8.55
N LYS A 173 4.14 5.38 9.16
CA LYS A 173 5.25 6.05 8.49
C LYS A 173 6.40 5.11 8.12
N TYR A 174 6.52 4.01 8.84
CA TYR A 174 7.52 2.97 8.59
C TYR A 174 7.29 2.28 7.25
N ARG A 175 6.03 1.96 6.92
CA ARG A 175 5.66 1.40 5.62
C ARG A 175 5.79 2.41 4.49
N VAL A 176 5.44 3.68 4.71
CA VAL A 176 5.64 4.74 3.70
C VAL A 176 7.14 4.95 3.42
N PHE A 177 7.98 4.90 4.45
CA PHE A 177 9.45 4.92 4.30
C PHE A 177 9.98 3.71 3.55
N ASP A 178 9.51 2.51 3.88
CA ASP A 178 9.96 1.29 3.22
C ASP A 178 9.57 1.24 1.73
N LEU A 179 8.37 1.73 1.38
CA LEU A 179 7.93 1.94 0.00
C LEU A 179 8.79 2.98 -0.72
N ALA A 180 9.03 4.14 -0.11
CA ALA A 180 9.85 5.20 -0.71
C ALA A 180 11.33 4.84 -0.81
N PHE A 181 11.83 3.94 0.04
CA PHE A 181 13.21 3.45 0.01
C PHE A 181 13.41 2.33 -1.02
N ASN A 182 12.47 1.38 -1.15
CA ASN A 182 12.63 0.24 -2.07
C ASN A 182 11.96 0.45 -3.44
N GLY A 183 11.06 1.43 -3.59
CA GLY A 183 10.16 1.54 -4.73
C GLY A 183 8.88 0.72 -4.54
N TYR A 184 7.95 0.83 -5.49
CA TYR A 184 6.70 0.07 -5.51
C TYR A 184 6.63 -0.82 -6.75
N ASN A 185 6.42 -2.13 -6.57
CA ASN A 185 6.46 -3.16 -7.60
C ASN A 185 7.76 -3.17 -8.43
N ASP A 186 8.86 -3.55 -7.77
CA ASP A 186 10.19 -3.82 -8.36
C ASP A 186 10.84 -2.67 -9.16
N SER A 187 10.39 -1.43 -8.99
CA SER A 187 10.96 -0.23 -9.59
C SER A 187 12.15 0.35 -8.81
N TYR A 188 12.96 -0.52 -8.20
CA TYR A 188 14.13 -0.13 -7.40
C TYR A 188 15.24 0.48 -8.25
N ARG A 189 15.81 1.59 -7.79
CA ARG A 189 17.16 2.05 -8.13
C ARG A 189 17.95 2.35 -6.86
N GLN A 190 19.26 2.46 -6.98
CA GLN A 190 20.07 3.06 -5.93
C GLN A 190 19.70 4.55 -5.78
N LEU A 191 19.59 5.00 -4.53
CA LEU A 191 19.40 6.40 -4.18
C LEU A 191 20.76 7.10 -4.08
N SER A 192 20.78 8.40 -4.37
CA SER A 192 21.92 9.27 -4.01
C SER A 192 21.95 9.57 -2.51
N VAL A 193 23.10 9.99 -1.99
CA VAL A 193 23.28 10.32 -0.57
C VAL A 193 22.27 11.38 -0.11
N GLU A 194 22.01 12.35 -0.97
CA GLU A 194 21.07 13.45 -0.76
C GLU A 194 19.63 12.94 -0.65
N GLU A 195 19.22 12.01 -1.51
CA GLU A 195 17.89 11.39 -1.48
C GLU A 195 17.69 10.49 -0.25
N GLU A 196 18.72 9.70 0.10
CA GLU A 196 18.73 8.90 1.33
C GLU A 196 18.58 9.78 2.58
N ALA A 197 19.28 10.92 2.61
CA ALA A 197 19.22 11.89 3.69
C ALA A 197 17.88 12.65 3.74
N ASP A 198 17.30 13.07 2.60
CA ASP A 198 15.99 13.72 2.57
C ASP A 198 14.88 12.77 3.03
N LEU A 199 14.84 11.55 2.51
CA LEU A 199 13.85 10.54 2.90
C LEU A 199 13.90 10.24 4.42
N LEU A 200 15.10 10.13 5.00
CA LEU A 200 15.26 9.96 6.45
C LEU A 200 14.80 11.19 7.24
N ASN A 201 15.07 12.40 6.74
CA ASN A 201 14.61 13.65 7.33
C ASN A 201 13.08 13.75 7.35
N ARG A 202 12.39 13.37 6.26
CA ARG A 202 10.92 13.34 6.17
C ARG A 202 10.33 12.36 7.18
N TYR A 203 10.81 11.12 7.18
CA TYR A 203 10.40 10.09 8.15
C TYR A 203 10.59 10.51 9.62
N LYS A 204 11.61 11.31 9.93
CA LYS A 204 11.85 11.86 11.27
C LYS A 204 10.95 13.02 11.63
N LYS A 205 10.71 13.95 10.71
CA LYS A 205 9.78 15.08 10.91
C LYS A 205 8.34 14.60 11.06
N LEU A 206 7.98 13.49 10.41
CA LEU A 206 6.64 12.94 10.44
C LEU A 206 6.35 12.28 11.81
N ASN A 207 5.54 12.96 12.62
CA ASN A 207 5.03 12.45 13.89
C ASN A 207 3.94 11.41 13.62
N ASP A 208 4.18 10.13 13.92
CA ASP A 208 3.23 9.08 13.58
C ASP A 208 2.02 9.08 14.53
N LYS A 209 0.84 9.05 13.92
CA LYS A 209 -0.48 8.97 14.57
C LYS A 209 -1.28 7.75 14.09
N LYS A 210 -0.70 6.92 13.20
CA LYS A 210 -1.32 5.75 12.55
C LYS A 210 -0.74 4.42 13.05
N ASP A 211 -0.08 4.45 14.21
CA ASP A 211 0.32 3.25 14.96
C ASP A 211 -0.93 2.52 15.49
N ASP A 212 -1.53 1.70 14.64
CA ASP A 212 -2.65 0.83 14.98
C ASP A 212 -2.17 -0.62 15.16
N GLU A 213 -2.21 -1.10 16.40
CA GLU A 213 -1.74 -2.44 16.79
C GLU A 213 -2.61 -3.58 16.23
N ARG A 214 -3.77 -3.27 15.63
CA ARG A 214 -4.81 -4.24 15.28
C ARG A 214 -4.57 -5.06 14.00
N LEU A 215 -3.59 -4.70 13.17
CA LEU A 215 -3.29 -5.41 11.90
C LEU A 215 -1.84 -5.88 11.75
N MET A 216 -0.95 -5.38 12.59
CA MET A 216 0.45 -5.77 12.63
C MET A 216 0.86 -5.74 14.10
N ASP A 217 1.38 -6.86 14.63
CA ASP A 217 2.15 -6.84 15.88
C ASP A 217 3.15 -5.68 15.75
N LYS A 218 3.20 -4.76 16.72
CA LYS A 218 4.14 -3.62 16.74
C LYS A 218 5.57 -4.03 16.39
N LYS A 219 5.96 -5.26 16.74
CA LYS A 219 7.24 -5.86 16.31
C LYS A 219 7.31 -6.03 14.81
N SER A 220 6.31 -6.59 14.14
CA SER A 220 6.33 -6.83 12.70
C SER A 220 6.53 -5.55 11.89
N GLY A 221 5.68 -4.52 12.05
CA GLY A 221 5.83 -3.23 11.36
C GLY A 221 7.20 -2.59 11.58
N LYS A 222 7.72 -2.63 12.82
CA LYS A 222 9.06 -2.13 13.14
C LYS A 222 10.19 -2.99 12.54
N ASN A 223 10.07 -4.30 12.60
CA ASN A 223 11.06 -5.25 12.10
C ASN A 223 11.13 -5.26 10.56
N PHE A 224 10.04 -4.91 9.86
CA PHE A 224 10.04 -4.82 8.39
C PHE A 224 10.88 -3.63 7.87
N TYR A 225 10.89 -2.47 8.53
CA TYR A 225 11.72 -1.33 8.11
C TYR A 225 13.16 -1.34 8.68
N MET A 226 13.42 -2.14 9.72
CA MET A 226 14.76 -2.27 10.31
C MET A 226 15.83 -2.66 9.26
N PRO A 227 15.62 -3.61 8.33
CA PRO A 227 16.54 -3.89 7.21
C PRO A 227 16.89 -2.66 6.38
N SER A 228 15.90 -1.86 5.98
CA SER A 228 16.07 -0.65 5.16
C SER A 228 16.91 0.41 5.90
N THR A 229 16.62 0.65 7.19
CA THR A 229 17.44 1.56 8.01
C THR A 229 18.81 0.98 8.42
N MET A 230 18.95 -0.34 8.50
CA MET A 230 20.23 -1.04 8.64
C MET A 230 21.13 -0.86 7.41
N CYS A 231 20.53 -0.92 6.22
CA CYS A 231 21.21 -0.75 4.95
C CYS A 231 21.81 0.67 4.87
N LEU A 232 20.95 1.69 5.04
CA LEU A 232 21.36 3.09 5.11
C LEU A 232 22.48 3.35 6.12
N LYS A 233 22.37 2.81 7.34
CA LYS A 233 23.42 2.97 8.35
C LYS A 233 24.77 2.45 7.86
N LYS A 234 24.81 1.25 7.28
CA LYS A 234 26.04 0.64 6.75
C LYS A 234 26.59 1.39 5.55
N GLU A 235 25.73 1.86 4.66
CA GLU A 235 26.10 2.63 3.48
C GLU A 235 26.73 3.98 3.89
N PHE A 236 26.09 4.71 4.80
CA PHE A 236 26.63 5.95 5.38
C PHE A 236 27.94 5.74 6.17
N GLU A 237 28.05 4.69 6.98
CA GLU A 237 29.29 4.32 7.69
C GLU A 237 30.41 3.83 6.74
N SER A 238 30.08 3.42 5.52
CA SER A 238 31.03 3.10 4.46
C SER A 238 31.48 4.36 3.73
N LYS A 239 30.53 5.16 3.21
CA LYS A 239 30.79 6.40 2.45
C LYS A 239 31.67 7.37 3.24
N LEU A 240 31.47 7.54 4.56
CA LEU A 240 32.34 8.39 5.40
C LEU A 240 33.83 7.97 5.47
N LYS A 241 34.19 6.77 5.01
CA LYS A 241 35.58 6.30 4.93
C LYS A 241 36.21 6.56 3.55
N GLU A 242 35.42 7.01 2.58
CA GLU A 242 35.87 7.31 1.22
C GLU A 242 36.49 8.71 1.16
N SER A 243 37.60 8.84 0.44
CA SER A 243 38.40 10.08 0.41
C SER A 243 37.78 11.23 -0.38
N ASN A 244 36.72 10.97 -1.15
CA ASN A 244 36.29 11.83 -2.26
C ASN A 244 35.01 12.63 -1.99
N LEU A 245 34.42 12.52 -0.79
CA LEU A 245 33.22 13.27 -0.41
C LEU A 245 33.54 14.76 -0.16
N SER A 246 32.65 15.64 -0.65
CA SER A 246 32.58 17.05 -0.22
C SER A 246 32.25 17.18 1.27
N GLU A 247 32.53 18.34 1.86
CA GLU A 247 32.16 18.59 3.26
C GLU A 247 30.62 18.63 3.45
N SER A 248 29.87 19.12 2.45
CA SER A 248 28.40 19.07 2.45
C SER A 248 27.85 17.65 2.49
N GLU A 249 28.40 16.71 1.71
CA GLU A 249 28.01 15.30 1.76
C GLU A 249 28.36 14.70 3.14
N LYS A 250 29.55 14.98 3.67
CA LYS A 250 29.98 14.50 5.00
C LYS A 250 29.06 15.00 6.12
N GLU A 251 28.65 16.27 6.09
CA GLU A 251 27.71 16.85 7.07
C GLU A 251 26.31 16.23 6.96
N SER A 252 25.81 16.03 5.73
CA SER A 252 24.53 15.35 5.49
C SER A 252 24.55 13.90 5.99
N ILE A 253 25.62 13.14 5.69
CA ILE A 253 25.76 11.75 6.13
C ILE A 253 25.86 11.66 7.67
N LYS A 254 26.65 12.53 8.32
CA LYS A 254 26.75 12.57 9.79
C LYS A 254 25.39 12.87 10.43
N SER A 255 24.68 13.86 9.90
CA SER A 255 23.32 14.22 10.36
C SER A 255 22.35 13.05 10.19
N ALA A 256 22.40 12.35 9.06
CA ALA A 256 21.58 11.18 8.81
C ALA A 256 21.92 10.02 9.77
N LEU A 257 23.20 9.74 10.02
CA LEU A 257 23.62 8.72 10.99
C LEU A 257 23.15 9.01 12.41
N GLU A 258 23.20 10.27 12.87
CA GLU A 258 22.60 10.64 14.15
C GLU A 258 21.10 10.34 14.20
N LEU A 259 20.37 10.65 13.12
CA LEU A 259 18.95 10.37 13.01
C LEU A 259 18.66 8.87 13.04
N VAL A 260 19.41 8.04 12.30
CA VAL A 260 19.24 6.58 12.37
C VAL A 260 19.50 6.08 13.80
N ASN A 261 20.63 6.44 14.42
CA ASN A 261 20.97 5.99 15.76
C ASN A 261 19.92 6.41 16.82
N LYS A 262 19.40 7.65 16.76
CA LYS A 262 18.28 8.14 17.60
C LYS A 262 16.93 7.47 17.32
N GLY A 263 16.80 6.65 16.27
CA GLY A 263 15.58 5.88 15.97
C GLY A 263 15.60 4.45 16.52
N TRP A 264 16.71 4.06 17.13
CA TRP A 264 17.00 2.68 17.55
C TRP A 264 17.13 2.54 19.08
N SER A 265 17.43 3.64 19.77
CA SER A 265 17.28 3.82 21.23
C SER A 265 15.80 3.89 21.63
#